data_AF-A0A6J1W291-F1
#
_entry.id   AF-A0A6J1W291-F1
#
_cell.length_a   1.000
_cell.length_b   1.000
_cell.length_c   1.000
_cell.angle_alpha   90.00
_cell.angle_beta   90.00
_cell.angle_gamma   90.00
#
_symmetry.space_group_name_H-M   'P 1'
#
loop_
_entity.id
_entity.type
_entity.pdbx_description
1 polymer ?
#
loop_
_entity_poly.entity_id
_entity_poly.type
_entity_poly.pdbx_seq_one_letter_code
_entity_poly.pdbx_strand_id
1 'polypeptide(L)'
;SMIRVGADYQAAIPECKPESPARYSNKELKGMLVWSPNHCVSDAKLDKYIAMAKEKHGYNIEQALGMLLWHKHDVEKSLADLANFTPFPDEWTVEDKVLFEQAFSFHGKSFARIQQM
;
A
#
# COMPACT_ATOMS: atom_id res chain seq x y z
N SER A 1 -35.66 -8.98 2.31
CA SER A 1 -34.66 -8.84 3.40
C SER A 1 -35.32 -8.13 4.56
N MET A 2 -35.12 -8.60 5.81
CA MET A 2 -35.70 -7.99 7.02
C MET A 2 -34.56 -7.44 7.89
N ILE A 3 -34.67 -6.18 8.28
CA ILE A 3 -33.75 -5.56 9.24
C ILE A 3 -34.12 -6.07 10.64
N ARG A 4 -33.15 -6.65 11.35
CA ARG A 4 -33.35 -7.22 12.69
C ARG A 4 -33.08 -6.16 13.76
N VAL A 5 -33.81 -6.24 14.86
CA VAL A 5 -33.76 -5.29 15.99
C VAL A 5 -33.60 -6.11 17.28
N GLY A 6 -32.70 -5.69 18.16
CA GLY A 6 -32.35 -6.37 19.41
C GLY A 6 -30.87 -6.16 19.78
N ALA A 7 -30.53 -6.40 21.04
CA ALA A 7 -29.16 -6.24 21.55
C ALA A 7 -28.11 -7.08 20.80
N ASP A 8 -28.53 -8.21 20.20
CA ASP A 8 -27.67 -9.07 19.37
C ASP A 8 -27.35 -8.46 17.99
N TYR A 9 -28.06 -7.40 17.60
CA TYR A 9 -27.97 -6.78 16.27
C TYR A 9 -27.49 -5.33 16.33
N GLN A 10 -27.74 -4.64 17.44
CA GLN A 10 -27.46 -3.21 17.59
C GLN A 10 -26.17 -3.00 18.38
N ALA A 11 -25.30 -2.11 17.89
CA ALA A 11 -24.12 -1.70 18.61
C ALA A 11 -24.49 -0.87 19.85
N ALA A 12 -23.79 -1.08 20.96
CA ALA A 12 -23.90 -0.21 22.13
C ALA A 12 -23.32 1.17 21.79
N ILE A 13 -24.13 2.22 21.92
CA ILE A 13 -23.71 3.59 21.61
C ILE A 13 -22.80 4.08 22.74
N PRO A 14 -21.52 4.41 22.47
CA PRO A 14 -20.64 4.94 23.49
C PRO A 14 -21.12 6.32 23.99
N GLU A 15 -20.93 6.59 25.28
CA GLU A 15 -21.18 7.92 25.85
C GLU A 15 -20.27 8.98 25.22
N CYS A 16 -20.86 10.12 24.82
CA CYS A 16 -20.08 11.26 24.34
C CYS A 16 -19.32 11.91 25.50
N LYS A 17 -17.98 11.82 25.49
CA LYS A 17 -17.10 12.41 26.51
C LYS A 17 -16.25 13.54 25.91
N PRO A 18 -16.83 14.75 25.73
CA PRO A 18 -16.25 15.86 24.98
C PRO A 18 -15.10 16.58 25.69
N GLU A 19 -14.59 16.06 26.80
CA GLU A 19 -13.46 16.60 27.57
C GLU A 19 -12.40 15.51 27.87
N SER A 20 -12.64 14.25 27.47
CA SER A 20 -11.74 13.17 27.88
C SER A 20 -10.41 13.23 27.10
N PRO A 21 -9.24 13.24 27.79
CA PRO A 21 -7.92 13.15 27.14
C PRO A 21 -7.71 11.81 26.42
N ALA A 22 -8.59 10.83 26.68
CA ALA A 22 -8.62 9.55 26.01
C ALA A 22 -9.24 9.58 24.59
N ARG A 23 -9.88 10.69 24.15
CA ARG A 23 -10.44 10.78 22.77
C ARG A 23 -9.39 10.66 21.68
N TYR A 24 -8.16 11.08 21.98
CA TYR A 24 -6.96 10.86 21.17
C TYR A 24 -5.92 10.13 21.97
N SER A 25 -6.37 9.24 22.88
CA SER A 25 -5.46 8.28 23.51
C SER A 25 -4.64 7.66 22.39
N ASN A 26 -3.33 7.87 22.46
CA ASN A 26 -2.29 7.17 21.71
C ASN A 26 -2.30 5.67 22.06
N LYS A 27 -3.48 5.07 22.24
CA LYS A 27 -3.73 3.64 22.20
C LYS A 27 -3.27 3.24 20.81
N GLU A 28 -2.05 2.70 20.76
CA GLU A 28 -1.39 2.09 19.61
C GLU A 28 -2.03 2.52 18.30
N LEU A 29 -1.53 3.60 17.69
CA LEU A 29 -1.85 3.88 16.30
C LEU A 29 -1.50 2.60 15.51
N LYS A 30 -2.51 1.75 15.28
CA LYS A 30 -2.37 0.52 14.49
C LYS A 30 -2.04 0.86 13.03
N GLY A 31 -2.24 2.13 12.64
CA GLY A 31 -1.87 2.65 11.35
C GLY A 31 -0.37 2.92 11.27
N MET A 32 0.25 2.45 10.19
CA MET A 32 1.59 2.85 9.77
C MET A 32 1.48 4.05 8.83
N LEU A 33 2.25 5.11 9.07
CA LEU A 33 2.31 6.26 8.17
C LEU A 33 3.05 5.85 6.88
N VAL A 34 2.33 5.87 5.75
CA VAL A 34 2.89 5.51 4.43
C VAL A 34 3.05 6.71 3.49
N TRP A 35 2.39 7.84 3.79
CA TRP A 35 2.57 9.10 3.06
C TRP A 35 2.10 10.30 3.90
N SER A 36 2.69 11.47 3.68
CA SER A 36 2.20 12.73 4.24
C SER A 36 2.37 13.87 3.24
N PRO A 37 1.44 14.84 3.11
CA PRO A 37 1.63 15.99 2.24
C PRO A 37 2.90 16.80 2.57
N ASN A 38 3.57 17.31 1.55
CA ASN A 38 4.76 18.16 1.69
C ASN A 38 4.70 19.32 0.70
N HIS A 39 4.93 20.54 1.17
CA HIS A 39 4.85 21.77 0.35
C HIS A 39 6.21 22.21 -0.24
N CYS A 40 7.30 21.53 0.13
CA CYS A 40 8.66 21.83 -0.35
C CYS A 40 9.00 21.09 -1.65
N VAL A 41 8.25 20.05 -2.01
CA VAL A 41 8.43 19.30 -3.26
C VAL A 41 7.29 19.65 -4.19
N SER A 42 7.59 20.26 -5.34
CA SER A 42 6.59 20.52 -6.37
C SER A 42 6.22 19.25 -7.13
N ASP A 43 5.00 19.19 -7.66
CA ASP A 43 4.51 18.04 -8.45
C ASP A 43 5.47 17.68 -9.59
N ALA A 44 5.96 18.67 -10.33
CA ALA A 44 6.92 18.44 -11.41
C ALA A 44 8.26 17.84 -10.93
N LYS A 45 8.69 18.13 -9.70
CA LYS A 45 9.90 17.53 -9.10
C LYS A 45 9.60 16.10 -8.63
N LEU A 46 8.42 15.87 -8.07
CA LEU A 46 7.96 14.56 -7.65
C LEU A 46 7.82 13.60 -8.83
N ASP A 47 7.21 14.04 -9.93
CA ASP A 47 7.05 13.25 -11.16
C ASP A 47 8.39 12.82 -11.74
N LYS A 48 9.36 13.73 -11.80
CA LYS A 48 10.73 13.43 -12.24
C LYS A 48 11.42 12.40 -11.33
N TYR A 49 11.21 12.52 -10.02
CA TYR A 49 11.74 11.57 -9.05
C TYR A 49 11.14 10.16 -9.27
N ILE A 50 9.81 10.06 -9.40
CA ILE A 50 9.11 8.79 -9.65
C ILE A 50 9.58 8.16 -10.96
N ALA A 51 9.67 8.94 -12.04
CA ALA A 51 10.16 8.47 -13.33
C ALA A 51 11.58 7.91 -13.21
N MET A 52 12.48 8.62 -12.52
CA MET A 52 13.85 8.17 -12.32
C MET A 52 13.93 6.86 -11.52
N ALA A 53 13.16 6.75 -10.43
CA ALA A 53 13.11 5.54 -9.63
C ALA A 53 12.58 4.32 -10.41
N LYS A 54 11.55 4.53 -11.24
CA LYS A 54 10.96 3.49 -12.07
C LYS A 54 11.90 3.05 -13.19
N GLU A 55 12.40 3.99 -13.97
CA GLU A 55 13.14 3.68 -15.21
C GLU A 55 14.56 3.17 -14.93
N LYS A 56 15.24 3.71 -13.90
CA LYS A 56 16.63 3.33 -13.60
C LYS A 56 16.75 2.21 -12.57
N HIS A 57 15.77 2.09 -11.67
CA HIS A 57 15.88 1.21 -10.52
C HIS A 57 14.68 0.27 -10.37
N GLY A 58 13.74 0.24 -11.31
CA GLY A 58 12.63 -0.72 -11.30
C GLY A 58 11.59 -0.53 -10.20
N TYR A 59 11.58 0.63 -9.53
CA TYR A 59 10.59 0.92 -8.50
C TYR A 59 9.20 1.09 -9.08
N ASN A 60 8.19 0.55 -8.39
CA ASN A 60 6.82 0.99 -8.58
C ASN A 60 6.58 2.33 -7.85
N ILE A 61 5.41 2.93 -8.07
CA ILE A 61 5.09 4.25 -7.52
C ILE A 61 5.03 4.22 -5.99
N GLU A 62 4.42 3.18 -5.40
CA GLU A 62 4.27 3.07 -3.94
C GLU A 62 5.62 2.93 -3.24
N GLN A 63 6.53 2.13 -3.80
CA GLN A 63 7.89 1.97 -3.29
C GLN A 63 8.67 3.29 -3.40
N ALA A 64 8.57 3.99 -4.54
CA ALA A 64 9.25 5.28 -4.73
C ALA A 64 8.76 6.33 -3.73
N LEU A 65 7.44 6.43 -3.52
CA LEU A 65 6.84 7.34 -2.54
C LEU A 65 7.18 6.94 -1.10
N GLY A 66 7.21 5.64 -0.80
CA GLY A 66 7.65 5.11 0.50
C GLY A 66 9.10 5.48 0.81
N MET A 67 10.01 5.31 -0.15
CA MET A 67 11.41 5.77 -0.03
C MET A 67 11.49 7.28 0.19
N LEU A 68 10.71 8.06 -0.58
CA LEU A 68 10.70 9.51 -0.42
C LEU A 68 10.20 9.94 0.96
N LEU A 69 9.17 9.29 1.49
CA LEU A 69 8.69 9.51 2.85
C LEU A 69 9.75 9.15 3.90
N TRP A 70 10.45 8.03 3.72
CA TRP A 70 11.54 7.61 4.61
C TRP A 70 12.58 8.73 4.75
N HIS A 71 12.93 9.37 3.64
CA HIS A 71 13.83 10.52 3.63
C HIS A 71 13.16 11.85 3.95
N LYS A 72 11.95 11.85 4.52
CA LYS A 72 11.20 13.05 4.92
C LYS A 72 10.96 14.02 3.76
N HIS A 73 10.75 13.49 2.55
CA HIS A 73 10.59 14.24 1.29
C HIS A 73 11.86 14.92 0.78
N ASP A 74 13.04 14.53 1.29
CA ASP A 74 14.32 14.93 0.72
C ASP A 74 14.62 14.10 -0.54
N VAL A 75 14.33 14.70 -1.69
CA VAL A 75 14.49 14.05 -3.00
C VAL A 75 15.94 13.62 -3.25
N GLU A 76 16.92 14.43 -2.87
CA GLU A 76 18.33 14.14 -3.19
C GLU A 76 18.85 12.95 -2.38
N LYS A 77 18.52 12.90 -1.07
CA LYS A 77 18.85 11.73 -0.24
C LYS A 77 18.16 10.47 -0.74
N SER A 78 16.88 10.58 -1.08
CA SER A 78 16.11 9.45 -1.59
C SER A 78 16.72 8.90 -2.89
N LEU A 79 17.08 9.77 -3.82
CA LEU A 79 17.75 9.39 -5.08
C LEU A 79 19.09 8.68 -4.85
N ALA A 80 19.89 9.17 -3.90
CA ALA A 80 21.19 8.57 -3.58
C ALA A 80 21.06 7.13 -3.07
N ASP A 81 19.97 6.81 -2.36
CA ASP A 81 19.73 5.50 -1.78
C ASP A 81 18.92 4.53 -2.66
N LEU A 82 18.34 4.99 -3.79
CA LEU A 82 17.53 4.12 -4.65
C LEU A 82 18.25 2.84 -5.09
N ALA A 83 19.53 2.94 -5.46
CA ALA A 83 20.31 1.79 -5.89
C ALA A 83 20.51 0.74 -4.77
N ASN A 84 20.64 1.20 -3.53
CA ASN A 84 20.85 0.35 -2.35
C ASN A 84 19.61 -0.49 -1.99
N PHE A 85 18.43 -0.03 -2.39
CA PHE A 85 17.14 -0.66 -2.07
C PHE A 85 16.37 -1.09 -3.33
N THR A 86 17.07 -1.35 -4.43
CA THR A 86 16.48 -1.79 -5.70
C THR A 86 15.55 -2.98 -5.46
N PRO A 87 14.25 -2.89 -5.80
CA PRO A 87 13.30 -3.96 -5.61
C PRO A 87 13.71 -5.21 -6.37
N PHE A 88 13.39 -6.37 -5.80
CA PHE A 88 13.48 -7.61 -6.54
C PHE A 88 12.52 -7.55 -7.75
N PRO A 89 12.96 -7.99 -8.93
CA PRO A 89 12.10 -8.02 -10.11
C PRO A 89 10.89 -8.94 -9.87
N ASP A 90 9.79 -8.63 -10.53
CA ASP A 90 8.55 -9.43 -10.46
C ASP A 90 8.82 -10.85 -11.00
N GLU A 91 8.83 -11.84 -10.11
CA GLU A 91 9.44 -13.17 -10.33
C GLU A 91 8.60 -14.14 -11.18
N TRP A 92 7.57 -13.68 -11.91
CA TRP A 92 6.81 -14.58 -12.78
C TRP A 92 7.55 -14.84 -14.08
N THR A 93 8.00 -16.09 -14.25
CA THR A 93 8.56 -16.57 -15.50
C THR A 93 7.50 -16.56 -16.62
N VAL A 94 7.94 -16.67 -17.87
CA VAL A 94 7.00 -16.78 -19.00
C VAL A 94 6.18 -18.07 -18.85
N GLU A 95 6.81 -19.11 -18.34
CA GLU A 95 6.22 -20.40 -18.04
C GLU A 95 5.11 -20.28 -16.98
N ASP A 96 5.35 -19.56 -15.88
CA ASP A 96 4.34 -19.32 -14.83
C ASP A 96 3.13 -18.57 -15.36
N LYS A 97 3.34 -17.58 -16.23
CA LYS A 97 2.26 -16.81 -16.86
C LYS A 97 1.40 -17.68 -17.76
N VAL A 98 2.03 -18.52 -18.58
CA VAL A 98 1.32 -19.46 -19.47
C VAL A 98 0.56 -20.51 -18.65
N LEU A 99 1.17 -21.07 -17.61
CA LEU A 99 0.52 -22.05 -16.73
C LEU A 99 -0.72 -21.44 -16.06
N PHE A 100 -0.58 -20.21 -15.55
CA PHE A 100 -1.70 -19.49 -14.94
C PHE A 100 -2.81 -19.20 -15.95
N GLU A 101 -2.51 -18.71 -17.16
CA GLU A 101 -3.51 -18.44 -18.19
C GLU A 101 -4.29 -19.72 -18.58
N GLN A 102 -3.57 -20.84 -18.72
CA GLN A 102 -4.19 -22.14 -18.98
C GLN A 102 -5.11 -22.54 -17.82
N ALA A 103 -4.59 -22.56 -16.60
CA ALA A 103 -5.36 -22.92 -15.42
C ALA A 103 -6.58 -22.00 -15.22
N PHE A 104 -6.44 -20.70 -15.49
CA PHE A 104 -7.53 -19.73 -15.45
C PHE A 104 -8.59 -20.02 -16.51
N SER A 105 -8.20 -20.42 -17.72
CA SER A 105 -9.15 -20.80 -18.77
C SER A 105 -9.99 -22.04 -18.40
N PHE A 106 -9.40 -23.00 -17.66
CA PHE A 106 -10.10 -24.22 -17.22
C PHE A 106 -10.91 -24.04 -15.94
N HIS A 107 -10.39 -23.27 -14.98
CA HIS A 107 -10.95 -23.17 -13.62
C HIS A 107 -11.61 -21.83 -13.31
N GLY A 108 -11.56 -20.86 -14.23
CA GLY A 108 -12.07 -19.50 -14.03
C GLY A 108 -11.40 -18.83 -12.85
N LYS A 109 -12.15 -18.11 -12.02
CA LYS A 109 -11.62 -17.38 -10.85
C LYS A 109 -11.45 -18.26 -9.59
N SER A 110 -11.33 -19.58 -9.77
CA SER A 110 -11.07 -20.50 -8.66
C SER A 110 -9.57 -20.58 -8.38
N PHE A 111 -9.02 -19.57 -7.71
CA PHE A 111 -7.57 -19.47 -7.45
C PHE A 111 -7.01 -20.65 -6.63
N ALA A 112 -7.82 -21.22 -5.73
CA ALA A 112 -7.42 -22.41 -4.99
C ALA A 112 -7.23 -23.65 -5.89
N ARG A 113 -7.98 -23.74 -7.00
CA ARG A 113 -7.79 -24.81 -8.01
C ARG A 113 -6.65 -24.51 -8.96
N ILE A 114 -6.48 -23.25 -9.35
CA ILE A 114 -5.35 -22.80 -10.18
C ILE A 114 -4.02 -23.08 -9.48
N GLN A 115 -3.94 -22.85 -8.16
CA GLN A 115 -2.73 -23.12 -7.38
C GLN A 115 -2.37 -24.61 -7.26
N GLN A 116 -3.32 -25.52 -7.51
CA GLN A 116 -3.11 -26.97 -7.40
C GLN A 116 -2.65 -27.62 -8.71
N MET A 117 -2.60 -26.86 -9.81
CA MET A 117 -1.98 -27.26 -11.08
C MET A 117 -0.49 -26.92 -11.08
#